data_AF-A0A1U7RZG7-F1
#
_entry.id   AF-A0A1U7RZG7-F1
#
_cell.length_a   1.000
_cell.length_b   1.000
_cell.length_c   1.000
_cell.angle_alpha   90.00
_cell.angle_beta   90.00
_cell.angle_gamma   90.00
#
_symmetry.space_group_name_H-M   'P 1'
#
loop_
_entity.id
_entity.type
_entity.pdbx_description
1 polymer ?
#
loop_
_entity_poly.entity_id
_entity_poly.type
_entity_poly.pdbx_seq_one_letter_code
_entity_poly.pdbx_strand_id
1 'polypeptide(L)'
;MALATRNPSVVSLARPRCRSSLITNTGERGVPRAFPAPRGAPRLGAVAHIILLDSKESQAELGWTSHPSNGWEEISGVDENYKPIRTYQVCNVMEANQNNWLQTGWIARRDGQRIFIELKFTLRDCNSIPGVAGTCKETFNLYYAEADADLGHSLRESKHTKIDTIAADESFTQGDLGERKMKLNTELREIGHLTKRGFHLGFQDVGACVALVSVRVYYKKCLSTVQNLAVFPDTVAEAAFATLVEVKGACVNHSEVDLDNPPRMHCSAEGEWLVPIGKCTCSAGFEEKDGGCE
;
A
#
# COMPACT_ATOMS: atom_id res chain seq x y z
N MET A 1 -28.67 50.77 -56.69
CA MET A 1 -29.36 51.72 -55.78
C MET A 1 -28.75 51.51 -54.41
N ALA A 2 -27.96 52.49 -53.91
CA ALA A 2 -27.64 52.81 -52.49
C ALA A 2 -27.30 51.63 -51.52
N LEU A 3 -26.23 51.60 -50.71
CA LEU A 3 -25.52 52.64 -49.94
C LEU A 3 -24.20 52.07 -49.37
N ALA A 4 -23.25 52.98 -49.09
CA ALA A 4 -22.00 52.77 -48.39
C ALA A 4 -22.16 52.72 -46.85
N THR A 5 -21.21 52.09 -46.15
CA THR A 5 -20.60 52.53 -44.86
C THR A 5 -19.55 51.52 -44.37
N ARG A 6 -18.27 51.93 -44.34
CA ARG A 6 -17.47 52.34 -43.16
C ARG A 6 -17.03 51.20 -42.23
N ASN A 7 -15.75 50.88 -42.35
CA ASN A 7 -14.89 50.34 -41.30
C ASN A 7 -14.62 51.45 -40.26
N PRO A 8 -14.65 51.17 -38.94
CA PRO A 8 -13.49 51.52 -38.12
C PRO A 8 -13.21 50.60 -36.89
N SER A 9 -11.91 50.40 -36.66
CA SER A 9 -11.19 50.60 -35.38
C SER A 9 -11.33 49.63 -34.19
N VAL A 10 -10.25 48.87 -33.99
CA VAL A 10 -9.34 48.82 -32.83
C VAL A 10 -9.94 48.92 -31.42
N VAL A 11 -9.78 47.85 -30.63
CA VAL A 11 -9.44 47.95 -29.19
C VAL A 11 -8.39 46.89 -28.83
N SER A 12 -7.20 47.37 -28.47
CA SER A 12 -6.09 46.63 -27.89
C SER A 12 -6.31 46.52 -26.38
N LEU A 13 -6.30 45.30 -25.84
CA LEU A 13 -6.42 45.03 -24.41
C LEU A 13 -5.03 45.13 -23.75
N ALA A 14 -4.75 46.28 -23.14
CA ALA A 14 -3.58 46.51 -22.29
C ALA A 14 -3.81 45.95 -20.87
N ARG A 15 -2.80 45.24 -20.35
CA ARG A 15 -2.74 44.69 -18.98
C ARG A 15 -2.77 45.80 -17.91
N PRO A 16 -3.49 45.64 -16.79
CA PRO A 16 -3.36 46.55 -15.66
C PRO A 16 -2.09 46.22 -14.84
N ARG A 17 -1.29 47.26 -14.58
CA ARG A 17 -0.19 47.27 -13.59
C ARG A 17 -0.79 47.33 -12.19
N CYS A 18 -0.52 46.35 -11.34
CA CYS A 18 -0.71 46.49 -9.89
C CYS A 18 0.41 47.37 -9.31
N ARG A 19 0.01 48.51 -8.75
CA ARG A 19 0.86 49.42 -7.97
C ARG A 19 1.18 48.76 -6.63
N SER A 20 2.46 48.76 -6.27
CA SER A 20 2.93 48.50 -4.91
C SER A 20 2.53 49.67 -4.01
N SER A 21 1.79 49.40 -2.96
CA SER A 21 1.46 50.34 -1.89
C SER A 21 2.15 49.86 -0.62
N LEU A 22 3.13 50.63 -0.16
CA LEU A 22 3.74 50.46 1.15
C LEU A 22 2.66 50.64 2.23
N ILE A 23 2.45 49.60 3.05
CA ILE A 23 1.73 49.71 4.31
C ILE A 23 2.76 49.67 5.43
N THR A 24 2.79 50.77 6.17
CA THR A 24 3.60 51.01 7.37
C THR A 24 3.23 50.05 8.49
N ASN A 25 4.27 49.55 9.16
CA ASN A 25 4.24 48.56 10.22
C ASN A 25 3.75 49.18 11.54
N THR A 26 2.60 48.73 12.07
CA THR A 26 2.17 49.04 13.45
C THR A 26 1.45 47.84 14.07
N GLY A 27 1.99 47.36 15.21
CA GLY A 27 1.25 46.61 16.22
C GLY A 27 1.40 45.09 16.20
N GLU A 28 2.53 44.58 16.72
CA GLU A 28 2.63 43.21 17.22
C GLU A 28 1.63 43.00 18.37
N ARG A 29 0.54 42.28 18.10
CA ARG A 29 -0.26 41.59 19.12
C ARG A 29 0.06 40.11 19.05
N GLY A 30 0.58 39.60 20.17
CA GLY A 30 1.13 38.26 20.31
C GLY A 30 0.16 37.15 19.88
N VAL A 31 0.66 36.29 18.99
CA VAL A 31 0.10 34.97 18.74
C VAL A 31 0.30 34.13 20.00
N PRO A 32 -0.74 33.49 20.58
CA PRO A 32 -0.52 32.58 21.69
C PRO A 32 0.32 31.39 21.20
N ARG A 33 1.48 31.19 21.83
CA ARG A 33 2.32 30.00 21.63
C ARG A 33 1.46 28.76 21.89
N ALA A 34 1.32 27.90 20.88
CA ALA A 34 0.80 26.55 21.08
C ALA A 34 1.68 25.86 22.13
N PHE A 35 1.07 25.48 23.26
CA PHE A 35 1.74 24.69 24.27
C PHE A 35 2.16 23.35 23.65
N PRO A 36 3.39 22.85 23.90
CA PRO A 36 3.75 21.50 23.52
C PRO A 36 2.85 20.53 24.29
N ALA A 37 2.17 19.64 23.57
CA ALA A 37 1.38 18.57 24.17
C ALA A 37 2.26 17.76 25.14
N PRO A 38 1.73 17.33 26.29
CA PRO A 38 2.49 16.55 27.26
C PRO A 38 2.98 15.25 26.63
N ARG A 39 4.28 14.95 26.80
CA ARG A 39 4.87 13.67 26.44
C ARG A 39 4.30 12.61 27.39
N GLY A 40 3.44 11.73 26.89
CA GLY A 40 2.89 10.64 27.70
C GLY A 40 1.54 10.07 27.25
N ALA A 41 0.81 10.68 26.32
CA ALA A 41 -0.35 10.01 25.72
C ALA A 41 0.12 8.89 24.78
N PRO A 42 -0.40 7.64 24.88
CA PRO A 42 -0.21 6.64 23.83
C PRO A 42 -0.71 7.27 22.54
N ARG A 43 0.13 7.30 21.50
CA ARG A 43 -0.35 7.69 20.17
C ARG A 43 -1.46 6.70 19.81
N LEU A 44 -2.72 7.14 19.78
CA LEU A 44 -3.74 6.43 19.02
C LEU A 44 -3.21 6.31 17.59
N GLY A 45 -3.04 5.08 17.10
CA GLY A 45 -2.71 4.81 15.70
C GLY A 45 -1.24 4.58 15.38
N ALA A 46 -0.57 3.62 16.03
CA ALA A 46 0.47 2.89 15.32
C ALA A 46 -0.23 1.89 14.38
N VAL A 47 -0.28 2.21 13.09
CA VAL A 47 -0.80 1.29 12.06
C VAL A 47 0.04 0.02 12.07
N ALA A 48 -0.58 -1.14 12.32
CA ALA A 48 0.12 -2.41 12.33
C ALA A 48 -0.13 -3.19 11.05
N HIS A 49 0.92 -3.28 10.24
CA HIS A 49 0.98 -4.18 9.09
C HIS A 49 1.53 -5.53 9.54
N ILE A 50 0.72 -6.58 9.43
CA ILE A 50 1.17 -7.96 9.66
C ILE A 50 1.65 -8.54 8.34
N ILE A 51 2.98 -8.68 8.24
CA ILE A 51 3.65 -9.16 7.04
C ILE A 51 3.43 -10.66 6.90
N LEU A 52 2.92 -11.06 5.73
CA LEU A 52 2.73 -12.44 5.31
C LEU A 52 3.86 -12.90 4.37
N LEU A 53 4.39 -11.99 3.56
CA LEU A 53 5.52 -12.20 2.68
C LEU A 53 6.27 -10.88 2.51
N ASP A 54 7.60 -10.90 2.60
CA ASP A 54 8.47 -9.82 2.15
C ASP A 54 9.67 -10.42 1.41
N SER A 55 9.73 -10.24 0.10
CA SER A 55 10.80 -10.80 -0.73
C SER A 55 12.18 -10.18 -0.44
N LYS A 56 12.27 -9.04 0.27
CA LYS A 56 13.54 -8.38 0.61
C LYS A 56 14.15 -8.82 1.93
N GLU A 57 13.40 -9.56 2.75
CA GLU A 57 13.92 -10.10 4.02
C GLU A 57 14.92 -11.23 3.78
N SER A 58 14.69 -12.07 2.77
CA SER A 58 15.60 -13.15 2.41
C SER A 58 16.77 -12.65 1.54
N GLN A 59 17.98 -13.02 1.92
CA GLN A 59 19.18 -12.92 1.06
C GLN A 59 19.50 -14.24 0.34
N ALA A 60 18.82 -15.32 0.74
CA ALA A 60 18.87 -16.62 0.08
C ALA A 60 17.91 -16.66 -1.13
N GLU A 61 17.99 -17.73 -1.92
CA GLU A 61 17.08 -17.94 -3.06
C GLU A 61 15.62 -17.87 -2.62
N LEU A 62 14.80 -17.14 -3.36
CA LEU A 62 13.36 -17.03 -3.09
C LEU A 62 12.62 -18.32 -3.46
N GLY A 63 13.13 -19.06 -4.45
CA GLY A 63 12.63 -20.39 -4.82
C GLY A 63 11.22 -20.39 -5.40
N TRP A 64 10.79 -19.29 -6.03
CA TRP A 64 9.50 -19.20 -6.69
C TRP A 64 9.50 -20.02 -7.98
N THR A 65 8.33 -20.51 -8.36
CA THR A 65 8.20 -21.42 -9.51
C THR A 65 7.98 -20.61 -10.78
N SER A 66 8.91 -20.68 -11.73
CA SER A 66 8.76 -20.10 -13.06
C SER A 66 8.27 -21.15 -14.08
N HIS A 67 7.41 -20.72 -15.00
CA HIS A 67 6.95 -21.54 -16.13
C HIS A 67 6.67 -20.67 -17.37
N PRO A 68 7.30 -20.95 -18.53
CA PRO A 68 8.36 -21.94 -18.72
C PRO A 68 9.64 -21.52 -17.95
N SER A 69 10.60 -22.44 -17.79
CA SER A 69 11.81 -22.20 -16.99
C SER A 69 12.72 -21.08 -17.54
N ASN A 70 12.56 -20.73 -18.82
CA ASN A 70 13.26 -19.63 -19.50
C ASN A 70 12.43 -18.33 -19.56
N GLY A 71 11.34 -18.25 -18.80
CA GLY A 71 10.53 -17.05 -18.67
C GLY A 71 11.11 -16.11 -17.62
N TRP A 72 10.61 -16.25 -16.39
CA TRP A 72 11.11 -15.47 -15.26
C TRP A 72 12.39 -16.06 -14.68
N GLU A 73 13.42 -15.22 -14.58
CA GLU A 73 14.74 -15.59 -14.06
C GLU A 73 15.00 -14.90 -12.72
N GLU A 74 15.50 -15.67 -11.74
CA GLU A 74 15.95 -15.12 -10.47
C GLU A 74 17.37 -14.54 -10.62
N ILE A 75 17.54 -13.27 -10.26
CA ILE A 75 18.81 -12.57 -10.32
C ILE A 75 19.11 -11.87 -8.99
N SER A 76 20.39 -11.60 -8.76
CA SER A 76 20.82 -10.74 -7.64
C SER A 76 20.69 -9.27 -8.03
N GLY A 77 20.05 -8.49 -7.16
CA GLY A 77 19.90 -7.04 -7.30
C GLY A 77 20.30 -6.31 -6.02
N VAL A 78 20.07 -5.00 -6.01
CA VAL A 78 20.17 -4.17 -4.81
C VAL A 78 18.89 -3.36 -4.64
N ASP A 79 18.51 -3.09 -3.40
CA ASP A 79 17.41 -2.18 -3.11
C ASP A 79 17.86 -0.70 -3.17
N GLU A 80 16.92 0.20 -2.87
CA GLU A 80 17.14 1.66 -2.84
C GLU A 80 18.21 2.09 -1.82
N ASN A 81 18.51 1.24 -0.83
CA ASN A 81 19.51 1.46 0.21
C ASN A 81 20.81 0.68 -0.06
N TYR A 82 20.99 0.16 -1.28
CA TYR A 82 22.14 -0.66 -1.68
C TYR A 82 22.28 -1.99 -0.91
N LYS A 83 21.20 -2.47 -0.28
CA LYS A 83 21.18 -3.80 0.35
C LYS A 83 21.05 -4.86 -0.75
N PRO A 84 21.88 -5.92 -0.74
CA PRO A 84 21.71 -7.06 -1.64
C PRO A 84 20.35 -7.72 -1.44
N ILE A 85 19.63 -7.94 -2.52
CA ILE A 85 18.30 -8.59 -2.56
C ILE A 85 18.21 -9.57 -3.73
N ARG A 86 17.25 -10.49 -3.67
CA ARG A 86 16.88 -11.33 -4.81
C ARG A 86 15.68 -10.73 -5.53
N THR A 87 15.73 -10.71 -6.86
CA THR A 87 14.71 -10.13 -7.72
C THR A 87 14.40 -11.09 -8.87
N TYR A 88 13.22 -10.97 -9.47
CA TYR A 88 12.87 -11.73 -10.67
C TYR A 88 12.79 -10.81 -11.89
N GLN A 89 13.35 -11.23 -13.02
CA GLN A 89 13.27 -10.47 -14.27
C GLN A 89 12.78 -11.33 -15.43
N VAL A 90 12.16 -10.67 -16.42
CA VAL A 90 11.80 -11.25 -17.71
C VAL A 90 11.89 -10.16 -18.78
N CYS A 91 12.43 -10.48 -19.95
CA CYS A 91 12.58 -9.50 -21.05
C CYS A 91 12.51 -10.18 -22.43
N ASN A 92 11.52 -11.05 -22.64
CA ASN A 92 11.33 -11.81 -23.88
C ASN A 92 10.55 -11.00 -24.94
N VAL A 93 10.91 -9.72 -25.12
CA VAL A 93 10.17 -8.73 -25.93
C VAL A 93 10.23 -8.96 -27.44
N MET A 94 11.18 -9.77 -27.91
CA MET A 94 11.37 -10.07 -29.35
C MET A 94 10.42 -11.15 -29.86
N GLU A 95 9.86 -11.96 -28.95
CA GLU A 95 8.99 -13.07 -29.29
C GLU A 95 7.52 -12.67 -29.16
N ALA A 96 6.69 -13.10 -30.11
CA ALA A 96 5.24 -12.91 -30.02
C ALA A 96 4.60 -13.96 -29.10
N ASN A 97 3.38 -13.67 -28.61
CA ASN A 97 2.55 -14.61 -27.84
C ASN A 97 3.23 -15.16 -26.58
N GLN A 98 3.97 -14.31 -25.87
CA GLN A 98 4.57 -14.67 -24.59
C GLN A 98 3.51 -14.99 -23.54
N ASN A 99 3.84 -15.93 -22.65
CA ASN A 99 3.00 -16.35 -21.52
C ASN A 99 3.90 -16.88 -20.39
N ASN A 100 4.69 -15.99 -19.80
CA ASN A 100 5.69 -16.33 -18.79
C ASN A 100 5.09 -16.15 -17.39
N TRP A 101 4.96 -17.25 -16.66
CA TRP A 101 4.40 -17.26 -15.32
C TRP A 101 5.49 -17.37 -14.24
N LEU A 102 5.26 -16.68 -13.14
CA LEU A 102 6.00 -16.79 -11.89
C LEU A 102 5.01 -16.94 -10.75
N GLN A 103 5.15 -17.98 -9.95
CA GLN A 103 4.28 -18.24 -8.80
C GLN A 103 5.10 -18.23 -7.52
N THR A 104 4.65 -17.46 -6.52
CA THR A 104 5.28 -17.43 -5.20
C THR A 104 5.15 -18.79 -4.50
N GLY A 105 5.95 -18.99 -3.44
CA GLY A 105 5.65 -20.00 -2.43
C GLY A 105 4.26 -19.79 -1.79
N TRP A 106 3.78 -20.79 -1.05
CA TRP A 106 2.49 -20.70 -0.37
C TRP A 106 2.51 -19.67 0.76
N ILE A 107 1.60 -18.71 0.69
CA ILE A 107 1.47 -17.64 1.67
C ILE A 107 0.33 -18.01 2.62
N ALA A 108 0.67 -18.27 3.88
CA ALA A 108 -0.32 -18.51 4.92
C ALA A 108 -1.11 -17.21 5.17
N ARG A 109 -2.44 -17.28 5.04
CA ARG A 109 -3.32 -16.14 5.20
C ARG A 109 -3.40 -15.62 6.64
N ARG A 110 -3.23 -16.53 7.60
CA ARG A 110 -3.48 -16.29 9.03
C ARG A 110 -4.91 -15.74 9.21
N ASP A 111 -5.07 -14.70 10.02
CA ASP A 111 -6.36 -14.05 10.27
C ASP A 111 -6.73 -13.01 9.19
N GLY A 112 -5.87 -12.81 8.18
CA GLY A 112 -6.07 -11.78 7.17
C GLY A 112 -7.24 -12.09 6.24
N GLN A 113 -8.32 -11.32 6.30
CA GLN A 113 -9.44 -11.41 5.34
C GLN A 113 -9.23 -10.51 4.11
N ARG A 114 -8.62 -9.35 4.35
CA ARG A 114 -8.22 -8.36 3.34
C ARG A 114 -6.70 -8.28 3.32
N ILE A 115 -6.14 -8.63 2.18
CA ILE A 115 -4.70 -8.70 1.96
C ILE A 115 -4.29 -7.60 1.00
N PHE A 116 -3.25 -6.87 1.39
CA PHE A 116 -2.60 -5.85 0.58
C PHE A 116 -1.34 -6.44 -0.05
N ILE A 117 -1.14 -6.15 -1.33
CA ILE A 117 -0.03 -6.60 -2.16
C ILE A 117 0.65 -5.34 -2.69
N GLU A 118 1.82 -5.04 -2.14
CA GLU A 118 2.69 -3.95 -2.58
C GLU A 118 3.78 -4.53 -3.49
N LEU A 119 3.80 -4.06 -4.73
CA LEU A 119 4.77 -4.44 -5.75
C LEU A 119 5.71 -3.27 -5.97
N LYS A 120 7.02 -3.53 -5.92
CA LYS A 120 8.02 -2.61 -6.45
C LYS A 120 8.70 -3.24 -7.66
N PHE A 121 8.75 -2.54 -8.78
CA PHE A 121 9.28 -3.08 -10.03
C PHE A 121 9.83 -1.99 -10.94
N THR A 122 10.65 -2.39 -11.90
CA THR A 122 11.10 -1.53 -12.99
C THR A 122 10.55 -2.04 -14.30
N LEU A 123 10.27 -1.12 -15.23
CA LEU A 123 9.73 -1.45 -16.55
C LEU A 123 10.44 -0.61 -17.61
N ARG A 124 10.91 -1.28 -18.67
CA ARG A 124 11.59 -0.62 -19.78
C ARG A 124 10.58 -0.19 -20.84
N ASP A 125 10.68 1.05 -21.29
CA ASP A 125 9.86 1.59 -22.39
C ASP A 125 10.13 0.81 -23.69
N CYS A 126 9.08 0.33 -24.33
CA CYS A 126 9.17 -0.41 -25.59
C CYS A 126 9.80 0.41 -26.72
N ASN A 127 9.59 1.74 -26.74
CA ASN A 127 10.18 2.65 -27.72
C ASN A 127 11.71 2.73 -27.58
N SER A 128 12.25 2.37 -26.41
CA SER A 128 13.70 2.33 -26.16
C SER A 128 14.36 1.05 -26.66
N ILE A 129 13.58 0.09 -27.17
CA ILE A 129 14.06 -1.21 -27.64
C ILE A 129 13.89 -1.26 -29.16
N PRO A 130 14.99 -1.33 -29.93
CA PRO A 130 14.89 -1.42 -31.39
C PRO A 130 14.34 -2.79 -31.81
N GLY A 131 13.40 -2.80 -32.76
CA GLY A 131 12.94 -4.03 -33.42
C GLY A 131 11.80 -4.79 -32.74
N VAL A 132 11.17 -4.25 -31.70
CA VAL A 132 10.10 -4.94 -30.92
C VAL A 132 8.69 -4.38 -31.14
N ALA A 133 8.50 -3.59 -32.19
CA ALA A 133 7.22 -2.95 -32.47
C ALA A 133 6.13 -4.02 -32.73
N GLY A 134 5.11 -4.04 -31.86
CA GLY A 134 3.97 -4.96 -31.95
C GLY A 134 4.05 -6.19 -31.05
N THR A 135 5.24 -6.61 -30.63
CA THR A 135 5.44 -7.73 -29.67
C THR A 135 5.61 -7.23 -28.24
N CYS A 136 6.32 -6.11 -28.05
CA CYS A 136 6.59 -5.55 -26.73
C CYS A 136 5.32 -4.99 -26.04
N LYS A 137 5.23 -5.21 -24.73
CA LYS A 137 4.18 -4.70 -23.85
C LYS A 137 4.80 -3.93 -22.69
N GLU A 138 4.02 -3.02 -22.12
CA GLU A 138 4.42 -2.19 -20.96
C GLU A 138 3.58 -2.52 -19.73
N THR A 139 3.08 -3.75 -19.67
CA THR A 139 2.22 -4.24 -18.60
C THR A 139 2.46 -5.72 -18.34
N PHE A 140 2.26 -6.14 -17.09
CA PHE A 140 2.16 -7.56 -16.73
C PHE A 140 0.88 -7.78 -15.91
N ASN A 141 0.42 -9.02 -15.79
CA ASN A 141 -0.81 -9.32 -15.05
C ASN A 141 -0.47 -9.91 -13.67
N LEU A 142 -1.22 -9.49 -12.66
CA LEU A 142 -1.17 -10.03 -11.31
C LEU A 142 -2.36 -10.95 -11.07
N TYR A 143 -2.12 -12.12 -10.48
CA TYR A 143 -3.10 -13.15 -10.17
C TYR A 143 -2.94 -13.65 -8.73
N TYR A 144 -3.97 -14.32 -8.22
CA TYR A 144 -3.89 -15.12 -7.00
C TYR A 144 -4.59 -16.46 -7.17
N ALA A 145 -4.17 -17.47 -6.39
CA ALA A 145 -4.83 -18.76 -6.31
C ALA A 145 -4.96 -19.20 -4.84
N GLU A 146 -6.19 -19.32 -4.34
CA GLU A 146 -6.45 -19.80 -2.99
C GLU A 146 -6.18 -21.31 -2.86
N ALA A 147 -5.45 -21.70 -1.82
CA ALA A 147 -5.15 -23.09 -1.52
C ALA A 147 -5.03 -23.35 -0.01
N ASP A 148 -5.50 -24.51 0.43
CA ASP A 148 -5.38 -24.93 1.84
C ASP A 148 -4.00 -25.46 2.22
N ALA A 149 -3.14 -25.66 1.23
CA ALA A 149 -1.74 -26.09 1.35
C ALA A 149 -0.96 -25.66 0.09
N ASP A 150 0.35 -25.81 0.15
CA ASP A 150 1.24 -25.50 -0.96
C ASP A 150 0.91 -26.34 -2.21
N LEU A 151 0.67 -25.65 -3.33
CA LEU A 151 0.44 -26.26 -4.63
C LEU A 151 1.73 -26.82 -5.27
N GLY A 152 2.89 -26.52 -4.67
CA GLY A 152 4.21 -26.90 -5.14
C GLY A 152 4.52 -26.28 -6.51
N HIS A 153 5.35 -26.96 -7.29
CA HIS A 153 5.80 -26.49 -8.61
C HIS A 153 4.77 -26.70 -9.74
N SER A 154 3.58 -27.23 -9.45
CA SER A 154 2.55 -27.46 -10.48
C SER A 154 1.74 -26.19 -10.73
N LEU A 155 2.30 -25.28 -11.53
CA LEU A 155 1.62 -24.06 -11.96
C LEU A 155 0.47 -24.41 -12.92
N ARG A 156 -0.77 -24.06 -12.53
CA ARG A 156 -1.97 -24.24 -13.36
C ARG A 156 -2.69 -22.92 -13.53
N GLU A 157 -2.62 -22.36 -14.72
CA GLU A 157 -3.22 -21.06 -15.06
C GLU A 157 -4.73 -21.01 -14.75
N SER A 158 -5.45 -22.09 -15.03
CA SER A 158 -6.90 -22.22 -14.76
C SER A 158 -7.31 -22.08 -13.29
N LYS A 159 -6.38 -22.23 -12.34
CA LYS A 159 -6.64 -22.05 -10.90
C LYS A 159 -6.42 -20.61 -10.43
N HIS A 160 -5.84 -19.77 -11.27
CA HIS A 160 -5.48 -18.41 -10.94
C HIS A 160 -6.60 -17.45 -11.32
N THR A 161 -7.00 -16.61 -10.38
CA THR A 161 -7.95 -15.51 -10.60
C THR A 161 -7.17 -14.23 -10.81
N LYS A 162 -7.49 -13.49 -11.88
CA LYS A 162 -6.82 -12.24 -12.21
C LYS A 162 -7.19 -11.17 -11.18
N ILE A 163 -6.18 -10.52 -10.61
CA ILE A 163 -6.34 -9.35 -9.74
C ILE A 163 -6.42 -8.11 -10.61
N ASP A 164 -5.37 -7.83 -11.37
CA ASP A 164 -5.31 -6.65 -12.23
C ASP A 164 -4.22 -6.78 -13.31
N THR A 165 -4.23 -5.84 -14.25
CA THR A 165 -3.13 -5.56 -15.18
C THR A 165 -2.29 -4.43 -14.60
N ILE A 166 -1.04 -4.72 -14.29
CA ILE A 166 -0.09 -3.77 -13.67
C ILE A 166 0.66 -3.04 -14.78
N ALA A 167 0.64 -1.71 -14.72
CA ALA A 167 1.38 -0.81 -15.59
C ALA A 167 2.36 0.01 -14.74
N ALA A 168 3.40 0.55 -15.37
CA ALA A 168 4.31 1.49 -14.71
C ALA A 168 3.78 2.92 -14.79
N ASP A 169 3.87 3.67 -13.68
CA ASP A 169 3.70 5.12 -13.68
C ASP A 169 4.86 5.81 -14.43
N GLU A 170 6.08 5.28 -14.24
CA GLU A 170 7.28 5.73 -14.93
C GLU A 170 8.06 4.56 -15.54
N SER A 171 8.26 4.60 -16.86
CA SER A 171 9.15 3.68 -17.58
C SER A 171 10.54 4.30 -17.81
N PHE A 172 11.57 3.46 -17.86
CA PHE A 172 12.93 3.91 -18.14
C PHE A 172 13.30 3.69 -19.61
N THR A 173 14.12 4.60 -20.13
CA THR A 173 14.52 4.69 -21.55
C THR A 173 16.02 4.40 -21.74
N GLN A 174 16.48 4.41 -22.99
CA GLN A 174 17.91 4.23 -23.31
C GLN A 174 18.78 5.35 -22.72
N GLY A 175 18.25 6.58 -22.59
CA GLY A 175 18.94 7.68 -21.94
C GLY A 175 19.14 7.45 -20.44
N ASP A 176 18.09 6.94 -19.77
CA ASP A 176 18.13 6.60 -18.34
C ASP A 176 19.14 5.47 -18.05
N LEU A 177 19.27 4.51 -18.95
CA LEU A 177 20.31 3.47 -18.87
C LEU A 177 21.73 4.05 -18.96
N GLY A 178 21.93 5.08 -19.80
CA GLY A 178 23.20 5.79 -19.92
C GLY A 178 23.59 6.54 -18.64
N GLU A 179 22.60 7.02 -17.89
CA GLU A 179 22.76 7.69 -16.59
C GLU A 179 22.72 6.73 -15.39
N ARG A 180 22.55 5.42 -15.62
CA ARG A 180 22.34 4.38 -14.60
C ARG A 180 21.17 4.67 -13.66
N LYS A 181 20.16 5.36 -14.15
CA LYS A 181 18.98 5.75 -13.37
C LYS A 181 17.84 4.78 -13.67
N MET A 182 17.66 3.79 -12.80
CA MET A 182 16.48 2.92 -12.89
C MET A 182 15.28 3.61 -12.24
N LYS A 183 14.12 3.56 -12.90
CA LYS A 183 12.87 4.11 -12.36
C LYS A 183 12.09 3.02 -11.66
N LEU A 184 11.95 3.16 -10.34
CA LEU A 184 11.25 2.20 -9.49
C LEU A 184 9.79 2.60 -9.35
N ASN A 185 8.90 1.73 -9.78
CA ASN A 185 7.46 1.88 -9.66
C ASN A 185 6.96 1.19 -8.39
N THR A 186 5.91 1.72 -7.77
CA THR A 186 5.26 1.10 -6.62
C THR A 186 3.76 0.99 -6.87
N GLU A 187 3.24 -0.23 -6.92
CA GLU A 187 1.82 -0.50 -7.17
C GLU A 187 1.22 -1.24 -5.98
N LEU A 188 0.07 -0.77 -5.50
CA LEU A 188 -0.66 -1.39 -4.40
C LEU A 188 -1.95 -2.01 -4.93
N ARG A 189 -2.15 -3.30 -4.67
CA ARG A 189 -3.40 -4.00 -4.95
C ARG A 189 -3.92 -4.68 -3.70
N GLU A 190 -5.20 -5.01 -3.73
CA GLU A 190 -5.85 -5.71 -2.64
C GLU A 190 -6.65 -6.91 -3.14
N ILE A 191 -6.68 -7.94 -2.31
CA ILE A 191 -7.62 -9.06 -2.45
C ILE A 191 -8.37 -9.20 -1.12
N GLY A 192 -9.64 -9.55 -1.20
CA GLY A 192 -10.50 -9.69 -0.03
C GLY A 192 -11.33 -10.96 -0.10
N HIS A 193 -11.98 -11.29 1.02
CA HIS A 193 -12.92 -12.42 1.14
C HIS A 193 -12.26 -13.78 0.85
N LEU A 194 -11.02 -13.96 1.30
CA LEU A 194 -10.33 -15.24 1.18
C LEU A 194 -10.97 -16.28 2.11
N THR A 195 -11.27 -17.45 1.56
CA THR A 195 -11.98 -18.54 2.24
C THR A 195 -11.04 -19.66 2.68
N LYS A 196 -9.89 -19.82 2.01
CA LYS A 196 -8.92 -20.90 2.30
C LYS A 196 -7.85 -20.48 3.30
N ARG A 197 -7.03 -21.45 3.71
CA ARG A 197 -5.94 -21.23 4.69
C ARG A 197 -4.78 -20.37 4.18
N GLY A 198 -4.63 -20.25 2.87
CA GLY A 198 -3.56 -19.50 2.23
C GLY A 198 -3.78 -19.32 0.75
N PHE A 199 -2.78 -18.76 0.08
CA PHE A 199 -2.84 -18.47 -1.34
C PHE A 199 -1.43 -18.39 -1.95
N HIS A 200 -1.38 -18.43 -3.26
CA HIS A 200 -0.19 -18.09 -4.06
C HIS A 200 -0.46 -16.80 -4.84
N LEU A 201 0.57 -16.00 -5.06
CA LEU A 201 0.53 -14.94 -6.06
C LEU A 201 1.14 -15.45 -7.37
N GLY A 202 0.54 -15.06 -8.49
CA GLY A 202 0.99 -15.36 -9.84
C GLY A 202 1.26 -14.09 -10.62
N PHE A 203 2.40 -14.03 -11.31
CA PHE A 203 2.78 -12.94 -12.19
C PHE A 203 2.88 -13.48 -13.61
N GLN A 204 2.09 -12.93 -14.52
CA GLN A 204 2.08 -13.34 -15.91
C GLN A 204 2.61 -12.20 -16.77
N ASP A 205 3.73 -12.46 -17.42
CA ASP A 205 4.27 -11.62 -18.48
C ASP A 205 3.77 -12.09 -19.86
N VAL A 206 3.38 -11.11 -20.68
CA VAL A 206 2.85 -11.30 -22.05
C VAL A 206 3.71 -10.59 -23.10
N GLY A 207 4.96 -10.27 -22.77
CA GLY A 207 5.95 -9.69 -23.69
C GLY A 207 6.51 -8.35 -23.23
N ALA A 208 6.62 -8.12 -21.93
CA ALA A 208 7.21 -6.94 -21.32
C ALA A 208 8.68 -7.17 -20.92
N CYS A 209 9.38 -6.07 -20.64
CA CYS A 209 10.71 -6.11 -20.05
C CYS A 209 10.65 -5.53 -18.64
N VAL A 210 10.50 -6.43 -17.66
CA VAL A 210 10.15 -6.11 -16.28
C VAL A 210 11.12 -6.77 -15.32
N ALA A 211 11.49 -6.05 -14.25
CA ALA A 211 12.15 -6.63 -13.09
C ALA A 211 11.32 -6.37 -11.82
N LEU A 212 10.85 -7.44 -11.18
CA LEU A 212 10.19 -7.42 -9.88
C LEU A 212 11.24 -7.29 -8.78
N VAL A 213 11.31 -6.09 -8.18
CA VAL A 213 12.29 -5.72 -7.15
C VAL A 213 11.80 -6.09 -5.75
N SER A 214 10.49 -6.00 -5.50
CA SER A 214 9.90 -6.31 -4.19
C SER A 214 8.48 -6.81 -4.35
N VAL A 215 8.14 -7.84 -3.57
CA VAL A 215 6.76 -8.24 -3.33
C VAL A 215 6.56 -8.29 -1.83
N ARG A 216 5.70 -7.40 -1.32
CA ARG A 216 5.35 -7.32 0.09
C ARG A 216 3.86 -7.55 0.25
N VAL A 217 3.51 -8.56 1.02
CA VAL A 217 2.12 -8.98 1.25
C VAL A 217 1.82 -8.86 2.72
N TYR A 218 0.74 -8.19 3.08
CA TYR A 218 0.38 -7.94 4.47
C TYR A 218 -1.11 -7.74 4.64
N TYR A 219 -1.60 -7.88 5.87
CA TYR A 219 -2.92 -7.40 6.27
C TYR A 219 -2.79 -6.39 7.40
N LYS A 220 -3.86 -5.63 7.62
CA LYS A 220 -3.90 -4.59 8.65
C LYS A 220 -4.68 -5.07 9.86
N LYS A 221 -4.23 -4.70 11.06
CA LYS A 221 -4.97 -4.93 12.30
C LYS A 221 -4.82 -3.75 13.25
N CYS A 222 -5.81 -3.53 14.09
CA CYS A 222 -5.68 -2.65 15.24
C CYS A 222 -5.00 -3.44 16.37
N LEU A 223 -3.86 -2.94 16.86
CA LEU A 223 -3.10 -3.60 17.93
C LEU A 223 -3.81 -3.48 19.27
N SER A 224 -3.65 -4.50 20.11
CA SER A 224 -4.16 -4.47 21.48
C SER A 224 -3.73 -3.20 22.21
N THR A 225 -4.69 -2.54 22.85
CA THR A 225 -4.44 -1.29 23.59
C THR A 225 -5.31 -1.22 24.83
N VAL A 226 -4.94 -0.35 25.77
CA VAL A 226 -5.74 -0.05 26.95
C VAL A 226 -6.16 1.41 26.86
N GLN A 227 -7.47 1.66 26.93
CA GLN A 227 -8.06 3.00 26.91
C GLN A 227 -9.21 3.03 27.92
N ASN A 228 -9.32 4.10 28.70
CA ASN A 228 -10.39 4.29 29.69
C ASN A 228 -10.57 3.06 30.63
N LEU A 229 -9.47 2.51 31.15
CA LEU A 229 -9.44 1.31 32.00
C LEU A 229 -10.04 0.04 31.36
N ALA A 230 -10.12 0.01 30.02
CA ALA A 230 -10.57 -1.15 29.27
C ALA A 230 -9.50 -1.62 28.27
N VAL A 231 -9.29 -2.93 28.23
CA VAL A 231 -8.44 -3.62 27.25
C VAL A 231 -9.25 -3.87 25.99
N PHE A 232 -8.71 -3.42 24.85
CA PHE A 232 -9.22 -3.71 23.52
C PHE A 232 -8.24 -4.66 22.84
N PRO A 233 -8.65 -5.88 22.44
CA PRO A 233 -7.76 -6.90 21.90
C PRO A 233 -7.34 -6.61 20.46
N ASP A 234 -6.33 -7.33 19.97
CA ASP A 234 -5.97 -7.34 18.55
C ASP A 234 -7.21 -7.62 17.67
N THR A 235 -7.51 -6.72 16.74
CA THR A 235 -8.69 -6.82 15.87
C THR A 235 -8.28 -6.65 14.42
N VAL A 236 -8.63 -7.60 13.56
CA VAL A 236 -8.34 -7.54 12.12
C VAL A 236 -9.19 -6.45 11.46
N ALA A 237 -8.58 -5.66 10.57
CA ALA A 237 -9.29 -4.69 9.75
C ALA A 237 -10.02 -5.44 8.62
N GLU A 238 -11.23 -5.93 8.89
CA GLU A 238 -11.96 -6.83 7.99
C GLU A 238 -12.74 -6.13 6.87
N ALA A 239 -13.14 -4.87 7.08
CA ALA A 239 -14.04 -4.18 6.17
C ALA A 239 -13.34 -3.61 4.93
N ALA A 240 -13.80 -4.03 3.74
CA ALA A 240 -13.77 -3.17 2.58
C ALA A 240 -14.96 -2.19 2.68
N PHE A 241 -14.70 -0.90 2.49
CA PHE A 241 -15.65 0.23 2.64
C PHE A 241 -15.91 0.69 4.08
N ALA A 242 -16.50 1.89 4.21
CA ALA A 242 -16.58 2.77 5.39
C ALA A 242 -17.22 2.20 6.68
N THR A 243 -17.36 0.88 6.81
CA THR A 243 -17.86 0.21 8.00
C THR A 243 -16.74 0.02 9.01
N LEU A 244 -16.96 0.53 10.21
CA LEU A 244 -16.06 0.38 11.34
C LEU A 244 -16.36 -0.93 12.07
N VAL A 245 -15.32 -1.66 12.48
CA VAL A 245 -15.51 -2.86 13.32
C VAL A 245 -15.65 -2.39 14.76
N GLU A 246 -16.86 -2.47 15.31
CA GLU A 246 -17.11 -2.19 16.72
C GLU A 246 -16.50 -3.29 17.59
N VAL A 247 -15.71 -2.89 18.59
CA VAL A 247 -15.05 -3.79 19.53
C VAL A 247 -15.40 -3.36 20.96
N LYS A 248 -15.93 -4.32 21.73
CA LYS A 248 -16.21 -4.13 23.15
C LYS A 248 -14.92 -4.33 23.94
N GLY A 249 -14.61 -3.37 24.81
CA GLY A 249 -13.48 -3.45 25.72
C GLY A 249 -13.80 -4.35 26.91
N ALA A 250 -12.77 -4.99 27.46
CA ALA A 250 -12.85 -5.71 28.72
C ALA A 250 -12.18 -4.89 29.82
N CYS A 251 -12.85 -4.65 30.93
CA CYS A 251 -12.27 -3.90 32.04
C CYS A 251 -10.98 -4.52 32.57
N VAL A 252 -10.00 -3.69 32.91
CA VAL A 252 -8.75 -4.13 33.55
C VAL A 252 -9.03 -4.73 34.93
N ASN A 253 -8.06 -5.45 35.49
CA ASN A 253 -8.22 -6.02 36.83
C ASN A 253 -8.56 -4.93 37.86
N HIS A 254 -9.38 -5.29 38.85
CA HIS A 254 -9.85 -4.39 39.90
C HIS A 254 -10.63 -3.16 39.38
N SER A 255 -11.33 -3.32 38.25
CA SER A 255 -12.25 -2.32 37.72
C SER A 255 -13.58 -2.92 37.28
N GLU A 256 -14.61 -2.09 37.27
CA GLU A 256 -16.00 -2.45 37.00
C GLU A 256 -16.51 -1.68 35.77
N VAL A 257 -17.40 -2.35 35.00
CA VAL A 257 -18.08 -1.74 33.86
C VAL A 257 -19.13 -0.74 34.37
N ASP A 258 -19.08 0.47 33.84
CA ASP A 258 -20.23 1.38 33.88
C ASP A 258 -21.32 0.83 32.95
N LEU A 259 -22.41 0.29 33.53
CA LEU A 259 -23.49 -0.38 32.78
C LEU A 259 -24.21 0.57 31.82
N ASP A 260 -24.24 1.87 32.12
CA ASP A 260 -24.88 2.88 31.26
C ASP A 260 -23.98 3.26 30.08
N ASN A 261 -22.67 3.08 30.22
CA ASN A 261 -21.69 3.45 29.20
C ASN A 261 -20.53 2.44 29.06
N PRO A 262 -20.83 1.22 28.58
CA PRO A 262 -19.82 0.17 28.51
C PRO A 262 -18.74 0.54 27.47
N PRO A 263 -17.46 0.20 27.75
CA PRO A 263 -16.32 0.59 26.92
C PRO A 263 -16.38 -0.05 25.52
N ARG A 264 -16.28 0.78 24.49
CA ARG A 264 -16.29 0.38 23.07
C ARG A 264 -15.31 1.23 22.27
N MET A 265 -14.70 0.62 21.27
CA MET A 265 -13.87 1.28 20.27
C MET A 265 -14.22 0.77 18.88
N HIS A 266 -13.73 1.47 17.86
CA HIS A 266 -13.95 1.11 16.47
C HIS A 266 -12.61 0.94 15.77
N CYS A 267 -12.39 -0.22 15.16
CA CYS A 267 -11.21 -0.48 14.32
C CYS A 267 -11.50 -0.07 12.88
N SER A 268 -10.66 0.82 12.31
CA SER A 268 -10.79 1.30 10.94
C SER A 268 -10.22 0.31 9.92
N ALA A 269 -10.57 0.52 8.64
CA ALA A 269 -10.02 -0.24 7.52
C ALA A 269 -8.50 -0.05 7.36
N GLU A 270 -7.96 1.03 7.90
CA GLU A 270 -6.55 1.39 7.91
C GLU A 270 -5.79 0.70 9.06
N GLY A 271 -6.47 -0.02 9.96
CA GLY A 271 -5.87 -0.64 11.13
C GLY A 271 -5.63 0.34 12.28
N GLU A 272 -6.41 1.42 12.33
CA GLU A 272 -6.35 2.43 13.39
C GLU A 272 -7.54 2.32 14.33
N TRP A 273 -7.26 2.46 15.62
CA TRP A 273 -8.29 2.62 16.63
C TRP A 273 -8.86 4.03 16.60
N LEU A 274 -10.18 4.14 16.48
CA LEU A 274 -10.90 5.40 16.60
C LEU A 274 -11.25 5.73 18.05
N VAL A 275 -11.90 6.88 18.26
CA VAL A 275 -12.19 7.45 19.58
C VAL A 275 -12.92 6.44 20.49
N PRO A 276 -12.42 6.20 21.72
CA PRO A 276 -13.08 5.32 22.69
C PRO A 276 -14.37 5.95 23.22
N ILE A 277 -15.38 5.11 23.40
CA ILE A 277 -16.69 5.43 23.99
C ILE A 277 -16.85 4.60 25.25
N GLY A 278 -17.32 5.20 26.34
CA GLY A 278 -17.44 4.49 27.61
C GLY A 278 -16.11 4.30 28.35
N LYS A 279 -16.22 3.78 29.57
CA LYS A 279 -15.08 3.56 30.46
C LYS A 279 -15.37 2.48 31.50
N CYS A 280 -14.31 1.95 32.09
CA CYS A 280 -14.40 1.25 33.36
C CYS A 280 -14.05 2.19 34.51
N THR A 281 -14.39 1.80 35.74
CA THR A 281 -14.02 2.52 36.96
C THR A 281 -13.36 1.57 37.94
N CYS A 282 -12.27 1.98 38.58
CA CYS A 282 -11.63 1.16 39.60
C CYS A 282 -12.64 0.80 40.71
N SER A 283 -12.59 -0.46 41.15
CA SER A 283 -13.39 -0.96 42.26
C SER A 283 -13.03 -0.24 43.56
N ALA A 284 -13.91 -0.32 44.55
CA ALA A 284 -13.68 0.29 45.85
C ALA A 284 -12.34 -0.18 46.47
N GLY A 285 -11.48 0.78 46.82
CA GLY A 285 -10.17 0.52 47.41
C GLY A 285 -9.00 0.55 46.42
N PHE A 286 -9.23 0.80 45.14
CA PHE A 286 -8.21 0.96 44.10
C PHE A 286 -8.25 2.36 43.48
N GLU A 287 -7.11 2.84 42.99
CA GLU A 287 -6.99 4.09 42.24
C GLU A 287 -6.43 3.88 40.83
N GLU A 288 -6.82 4.75 39.89
CA GLU A 288 -6.33 4.67 38.52
C GLU A 288 -4.88 5.13 38.43
N LYS A 289 -4.01 4.27 37.89
CA LYS A 289 -2.59 4.56 37.69
C LYS A 289 -2.07 3.84 36.45
N ASP A 290 -1.45 4.59 35.54
CA ASP A 290 -0.85 4.12 34.28
C ASP A 290 -1.77 3.20 33.42
N GLY A 291 -3.09 3.46 33.44
CA GLY A 291 -4.09 2.65 32.71
C GLY A 291 -4.49 1.34 33.39
N GLY A 292 -4.06 1.13 34.64
CA GLY A 292 -4.52 0.07 35.53
C GLY A 292 -5.19 0.63 36.80
N CYS A 293 -5.60 -0.28 37.69
CA CYS A 293 -6.12 0.03 39.02
C CYS A 293 -5.21 -0.63 40.06
N GLU A 294 -4.60 0.18 40.94
CA GLU A 294 -3.66 -0.25 42.01
C GLU A 294 -4.15 0.13 43.41
#